data_AF-T1BEI0-F1
#
_entry.id   AF-T1BEI0-F1
#
_cell.length_a   1.000
_cell.length_b   1.000
_cell.length_c   1.000
_cell.angle_alpha   90.00
_cell.angle_beta   90.00
_cell.angle_gamma   90.00
#
_symmetry.space_group_name_H-M   'P 1'
#
loop_
_entity.id
_entity.type
_entity.pdbx_description
1 polymer ?
#
loop_
_entity_poly.entity_id
_entity_poly.type
_entity_poly.pdbx_seq_one_letter_code
_entity_poly.pdbx_strand_id
1 'polypeptide(L)'
;MEEFSGGGVPPPPPPSERPRPHPPALPNIWEVEDGYVAHPFLRPRRLRALPFQLELARQGIEGSLLVVLPTGLGKTVIAALVAAELLRRSDRRVLVLAPTRPLVQQHSASFADWLIPLRTARFTGTVSRPVREGSWNRCDLLFATPEIVRNDLKAGRYDLADVGLIVFDECHHAVGKYAYVPIAERYLSEGPADRRI
;
A
#
# COMPACT_ATOMS: atom_id res chain seq x y z
N MET A 1 -24.38 26.38 40.71
CA MET A 1 -23.90 27.09 39.50
C MET A 1 -22.51 26.54 39.22
N GLU A 2 -22.47 25.28 38.79
CA GLU A 2 -22.41 24.79 37.40
C GLU A 2 -20.96 24.50 37.00
N GLU A 3 -20.61 23.22 37.16
CA GLU A 3 -19.37 22.62 36.67
C GLU A 3 -19.43 22.53 35.14
N PHE A 4 -18.44 23.12 34.46
CA PHE A 4 -18.23 22.89 33.04
C PHE A 4 -17.72 21.46 32.83
N SER A 5 -18.63 20.54 32.52
CA SER A 5 -18.29 19.23 31.99
C SER A 5 -17.67 19.40 30.60
N GLY A 6 -16.35 19.36 30.52
CA GLY A 6 -15.61 19.28 29.27
C GLY A 6 -15.98 17.98 28.54
N GLY A 7 -16.92 18.07 27.61
CA GLY A 7 -17.24 17.01 26.67
C GLY A 7 -16.03 16.72 25.80
N GLY A 8 -15.19 15.79 26.23
CA GLY A 8 -14.09 15.26 25.45
C GLY A 8 -14.67 14.68 24.16
N VAL A 9 -14.29 15.26 23.02
CA VAL A 9 -14.62 14.72 21.71
C VAL A 9 -14.16 13.26 21.70
N PRO A 10 -15.06 12.28 21.44
CA PRO A 10 -14.66 10.88 21.45
C PRO A 10 -13.54 10.65 20.44
N PRO A 11 -12.59 9.73 20.74
CA PRO A 11 -11.53 9.41 19.79
C PRO A 11 -12.18 8.98 18.47
N PRO A 12 -11.67 9.47 17.34
CA PRO A 12 -12.33 9.19 16.07
C PRO A 12 -12.21 7.68 15.78
N PRO A 13 -13.24 7.07 15.16
CA PRO A 13 -13.32 5.61 15.03
C PRO A 13 -12.11 5.03 14.26
N PRO A 14 -11.76 3.75 14.50
CA PRO A 14 -10.69 3.08 13.78
C PRO A 14 -10.88 3.17 12.26
N PRO A 15 -9.81 3.12 11.45
CA PRO A 15 -9.90 3.28 9.99
C PRO A 15 -10.87 2.33 9.29
N SER A 16 -11.11 1.16 9.87
CA SER A 16 -12.05 0.13 9.42
C SER A 16 -13.52 0.56 9.52
N GLU A 17 -13.83 1.61 10.29
CA GLU A 17 -15.20 2.06 10.60
C GLU A 17 -15.55 3.40 9.94
N ARG A 18 -14.66 3.96 9.11
CA ARG A 18 -14.94 5.21 8.37
C ARG A 18 -15.27 4.90 6.93
N PRO A 19 -16.50 5.20 6.45
CA PRO A 19 -16.84 4.96 5.06
C PRO A 19 -16.03 5.89 4.17
N ARG A 20 -15.09 5.33 3.40
CA ARG A 20 -14.50 6.04 2.26
C ARG A 20 -15.43 5.88 1.06
N PRO A 21 -15.51 6.86 0.17
CA PRO A 21 -16.30 6.70 -1.05
C PRO A 21 -15.67 5.61 -1.93
N HIS A 22 -16.39 4.50 -2.13
CA HIS A 22 -16.01 3.42 -3.04
C HIS A 22 -16.87 3.54 -4.30
N PRO A 23 -16.30 3.87 -5.46
CA PRO A 23 -17.00 3.70 -6.73
C PRO A 23 -17.22 2.20 -7.00
N PRO A 24 -18.31 1.79 -7.67
CA PRO A 24 -18.53 0.39 -8.06
C PRO A 24 -17.42 -0.14 -8.99
N ALA A 25 -17.16 -1.45 -9.01
CA ALA A 25 -16.19 -2.08 -9.91
C ALA A 25 -16.84 -2.42 -11.27
N LEU A 26 -16.18 -2.07 -12.38
CA LEU A 26 -16.68 -2.20 -13.75
C LEU A 26 -15.57 -2.71 -14.72
N PRO A 27 -15.93 -3.27 -15.90
CA PRO A 27 -14.99 -3.48 -17.01
C PRO A 27 -14.39 -2.13 -17.47
N ASN A 28 -13.15 -2.15 -17.95
CA ASN A 28 -12.27 -0.98 -18.12
C ASN A 28 -11.80 -0.37 -16.78
N ILE A 29 -11.00 -1.14 -16.02
CA ILE A 29 -10.37 -0.70 -14.75
C ILE A 29 -9.71 0.68 -14.89
N TRP A 30 -9.12 0.93 -16.06
CA TRP A 30 -8.58 2.21 -16.45
C TRP A 30 -9.20 2.68 -17.76
N GLU A 31 -9.43 3.98 -17.84
CA GLU A 31 -9.65 4.67 -19.11
C GLU A 31 -8.33 5.26 -19.60
N VAL A 32 -8.25 5.57 -20.90
CA VAL A 32 -7.09 6.23 -21.50
C VAL A 32 -7.52 7.57 -22.07
N GLU A 33 -6.97 8.64 -21.49
CA GLU A 33 -7.22 10.02 -21.91
C GLU A 33 -5.90 10.64 -22.38
N ASP A 34 -5.84 11.09 -23.63
CA ASP A 34 -4.64 11.69 -24.25
C ASP A 34 -3.36 10.86 -24.10
N GLY A 35 -3.48 9.53 -24.07
CA GLY A 35 -2.36 8.60 -23.89
C GLY A 35 -1.89 8.43 -22.43
N TYR A 36 -2.68 8.91 -21.47
CA TYR A 36 -2.45 8.74 -20.04
C TYR A 36 -3.53 7.89 -19.39
N VAL A 37 -3.18 7.25 -18.28
CA VAL A 37 -4.12 6.46 -17.48
C VAL A 37 -5.03 7.40 -16.70
N ALA A 38 -6.34 7.26 -16.90
CA ALA A 38 -7.36 7.93 -16.10
C ALA A 38 -7.93 6.96 -15.06
N HIS A 39 -7.92 7.38 -13.79
CA HIS A 39 -8.38 6.60 -12.66
C HIS A 39 -8.68 7.52 -11.45
N PRO A 40 -9.73 7.30 -10.66
CA PRO A 40 -10.10 8.20 -9.55
C PRO A 40 -9.02 8.38 -8.46
N PHE A 41 -8.15 7.38 -8.27
CA PHE A 41 -7.04 7.43 -7.31
C PHE A 41 -5.71 7.88 -7.93
N LEU A 42 -5.66 8.14 -9.24
CA LEU A 42 -4.50 8.72 -9.90
C LEU A 42 -4.71 10.21 -10.13
N ARG A 43 -3.62 10.96 -10.04
CA ARG A 43 -3.60 12.34 -10.54
C ARG A 43 -3.67 12.32 -12.07
N PRO A 44 -4.42 13.24 -12.69
CA PRO A 44 -4.50 13.33 -14.14
C PRO A 44 -3.13 13.49 -14.79
N ARG A 45 -2.92 12.83 -15.93
CA ARG A 45 -1.74 12.97 -16.81
C ARG A 45 -0.38 12.70 -16.14
N ARG A 46 -0.33 11.89 -15.07
CA ARG A 46 0.95 11.50 -14.42
C ARG A 46 1.53 10.20 -14.95
N LEU A 47 0.69 9.22 -15.27
CA LEU A 47 1.12 7.92 -15.77
C LEU A 47 0.70 7.74 -17.22
N ARG A 48 1.67 7.47 -18.11
CA ARG A 48 1.37 7.12 -19.51
C ARG A 48 0.70 5.74 -19.57
N ALA A 49 -0.28 5.61 -20.45
CA ALA A 49 -0.97 4.35 -20.69
C ALA A 49 -0.11 3.43 -21.57
N LEU A 50 0.78 2.66 -20.94
CA LEU A 50 1.57 1.64 -21.63
C LEU A 50 0.84 0.28 -21.56
N PRO A 51 0.46 -0.33 -22.70
CA PRO A 51 -0.39 -1.54 -22.70
C PRO A 51 0.14 -2.69 -21.85
N PHE A 52 1.45 -2.97 -21.91
CA PHE A 52 2.04 -4.06 -21.12
C PHE A 52 2.00 -3.80 -19.61
N GLN A 53 2.10 -2.53 -19.16
CA GLN A 53 1.99 -2.18 -17.75
C GLN A 53 0.56 -2.33 -17.25
N LEU A 54 -0.42 -1.95 -18.09
CA LEU A 54 -1.84 -2.11 -17.79
C LEU A 54 -2.23 -3.59 -17.70
N GLU A 55 -1.74 -4.43 -18.62
CA GLU A 55 -2.01 -5.87 -18.59
C GLU A 55 -1.38 -6.55 -17.35
N LEU A 56 -0.13 -6.23 -17.03
CA LEU A 56 0.51 -6.75 -15.81
C LEU A 56 -0.22 -6.25 -14.55
N ALA A 57 -0.64 -4.99 -14.51
CA ALA A 57 -1.42 -4.48 -13.39
C ALA A 57 -2.79 -5.17 -13.28
N ARG A 58 -3.45 -5.48 -14.40
CA ARG A 58 -4.71 -6.24 -14.45
C ARG A 58 -4.54 -7.61 -13.81
N GLN A 59 -3.47 -8.32 -14.16
CA GLN A 59 -3.13 -9.62 -13.57
C GLN A 59 -2.85 -9.49 -12.06
N GLY A 60 -2.12 -8.46 -11.64
CA GLY A 60 -1.84 -8.19 -10.23
C GLY A 60 -3.06 -7.79 -9.39
N ILE A 61 -4.15 -7.33 -10.01
CA ILE A 61 -5.44 -7.09 -9.34
C ILE A 61 -6.24 -8.40 -9.19
N GLU A 62 -6.03 -9.34 -10.10
CA GLU A 62 -6.74 -10.63 -10.12
C GLU A 62 -6.08 -11.70 -9.26
N GLY A 63 -4.81 -11.57 -8.91
CA GLY A 63 -4.05 -12.51 -8.07
C GLY A 63 -2.61 -12.03 -7.80
N SER A 64 -1.80 -12.83 -7.11
CA SER A 64 -0.39 -12.50 -6.89
C SER A 64 0.38 -12.58 -8.20
N LEU A 65 1.31 -11.64 -8.37
CA LEU A 65 2.09 -11.53 -9.59
C LEU A 65 3.57 -11.30 -9.26
N LEU A 66 4.44 -12.13 -9.85
CA LEU A 66 5.89 -11.89 -9.89
C LEU A 66 6.25 -11.20 -11.20
N VAL A 67 6.65 -9.93 -11.13
CA VAL A 67 7.04 -9.14 -12.30
C VAL A 67 8.56 -9.17 -12.49
N VAL A 68 9.02 -9.85 -13.54
CA VAL A 68 10.42 -9.87 -13.96
C VAL A 68 10.61 -8.94 -15.16
N LEU A 69 11.01 -7.71 -14.90
CA LEU A 69 11.35 -6.71 -15.91
C LEU A 69 12.76 -6.13 -15.65
N PRO A 70 13.50 -5.71 -16.69
CA PRO A 70 14.67 -4.85 -16.52
C PRO A 70 14.38 -3.59 -15.67
N THR A 71 15.40 -3.09 -14.98
CA THR A 71 15.31 -1.82 -14.25
C THR A 71 14.95 -0.68 -15.22
N GLY A 72 14.16 0.28 -14.75
CA GLY A 72 13.72 1.42 -15.56
C GLY A 72 12.48 1.18 -16.43
N LEU A 73 11.96 -0.05 -16.54
CA LEU A 73 10.73 -0.34 -17.32
C LEU A 73 9.41 -0.22 -16.55
N GLY A 74 9.46 0.34 -15.34
CA GLY A 74 8.26 0.77 -14.61
C GLY A 74 7.57 -0.30 -13.75
N LYS A 75 8.32 -1.22 -13.11
CA LYS A 75 7.75 -2.10 -12.07
C LYS A 75 6.97 -1.33 -11.00
N THR A 76 7.53 -0.21 -10.55
CA THR A 76 6.90 0.67 -9.56
C THR A 76 5.59 1.29 -10.09
N VAL A 77 5.50 1.55 -11.40
CA VAL A 77 4.25 2.03 -12.04
C VAL A 77 3.18 0.95 -11.99
N ILE A 78 3.53 -0.30 -12.31
CA ILE A 78 2.61 -1.45 -12.20
C ILE A 78 2.09 -1.57 -10.76
N ALA A 79 3.00 -1.51 -9.77
CA ALA A 79 2.61 -1.55 -8.36
C ALA A 79 1.67 -0.40 -7.97
N ALA A 80 1.90 0.82 -8.47
CA ALA A 80 1.03 1.97 -8.20
C ALA A 80 -0.36 1.83 -8.85
N LEU A 81 -0.45 1.25 -10.05
CA LEU A 81 -1.71 0.95 -10.73
C LEU A 81 -2.55 -0.05 -9.95
N VAL A 82 -1.94 -1.15 -9.49
CA VAL A 82 -2.60 -2.15 -8.64
C VAL A 82 -3.05 -1.53 -7.32
N ALA A 83 -2.17 -0.76 -6.67
CA ALA A 83 -2.48 -0.07 -5.42
C ALA A 83 -3.66 0.90 -5.56
N ALA A 84 -3.69 1.69 -6.64
CA ALA A 84 -4.77 2.63 -6.92
C ALA A 84 -6.13 1.92 -7.01
N GLU A 85 -6.20 0.80 -7.74
CA GLU A 85 -7.45 0.06 -7.89
C GLU A 85 -7.88 -0.64 -6.60
N LEU A 86 -6.94 -1.21 -5.84
CA LEU A 86 -7.22 -1.82 -4.55
C LEU A 86 -7.83 -0.78 -3.58
N LEU A 87 -7.20 0.39 -3.48
CA LEU A 87 -7.66 1.50 -2.62
C LEU A 87 -9.02 2.06 -3.05
N ARG A 88 -9.38 1.90 -4.34
CA ARG A 88 -10.70 2.26 -4.85
C ARG A 88 -11.77 1.25 -4.47
N ARG A 89 -11.43 -0.04 -4.43
CA ARG A 89 -12.36 -1.16 -4.18
C ARG A 89 -12.59 -1.47 -2.71
N SER A 90 -11.70 -1.04 -1.82
CA SER A 90 -11.77 -1.40 -0.41
C SER A 90 -11.08 -0.37 0.49
N ASP A 91 -11.44 -0.40 1.77
CA ASP A 91 -10.77 0.37 2.84
C ASP A 91 -9.42 -0.23 3.29
N ARG A 92 -8.92 -1.27 2.59
CA ARG A 92 -7.70 -1.97 2.95
C ARG A 92 -6.46 -1.14 2.67
N ARG A 93 -5.39 -1.46 3.39
CA ARG A 93 -4.08 -0.82 3.27
C ARG A 93 -3.22 -1.47 2.20
N VAL A 94 -2.39 -0.65 1.58
CA VAL A 94 -1.27 -1.08 0.73
C VAL A 94 0.04 -0.96 1.50
N LEU A 95 0.83 -2.05 1.51
CA LEU A 95 2.18 -2.09 2.06
C LEU A 95 3.20 -2.25 0.94
N VAL A 96 4.15 -1.33 0.82
CA VAL A 96 5.26 -1.39 -0.14
C VAL A 96 6.57 -1.56 0.63
N LEU A 97 7.24 -2.69 0.38
CA LEU A 97 8.51 -3.06 1.00
C LEU A 97 9.65 -2.85 0.02
N ALA A 98 10.70 -2.17 0.47
CA ALA A 98 11.91 -1.96 -0.33
C ALA A 98 13.17 -2.15 0.53
N PRO A 99 14.27 -2.63 -0.06
CA PRO A 99 15.41 -3.15 0.72
C PRO A 99 16.23 -2.05 1.41
N THR A 100 16.09 -0.79 1.01
CA THR A 100 16.88 0.31 1.56
C THR A 100 16.03 1.53 1.87
N ARG A 101 16.49 2.34 2.84
CA ARG A 101 15.85 3.61 3.19
C ARG A 101 15.73 4.58 2.00
N PRO A 102 16.75 4.78 1.13
CA PRO A 102 16.59 5.58 -0.07
C PRO A 102 15.49 5.08 -1.01
N LEU A 103 15.36 3.76 -1.21
CA LEU A 103 14.30 3.20 -2.06
C LEU A 103 12.91 3.39 -1.45
N VAL A 104 12.77 3.22 -0.14
CA VAL A 104 11.52 3.55 0.58
C VAL A 104 11.12 5.00 0.35
N GLN A 105 12.07 5.93 0.43
CA GLN A 105 11.82 7.35 0.18
C GLN A 105 11.46 7.63 -1.28
N GLN A 106 12.19 7.02 -2.21
CA GLN A 106 11.96 7.14 -3.65
C GLN A 106 10.56 6.65 -4.03
N HIS A 107 10.19 5.42 -3.64
CA HIS A 107 8.87 4.86 -3.94
C HIS A 107 7.75 5.68 -3.31
N SER A 108 7.93 6.13 -2.06
CA SER A 108 6.96 7.02 -1.41
C SER A 108 6.78 8.33 -2.16
N ALA A 109 7.86 8.92 -2.67
CA ALA A 109 7.79 10.14 -3.48
C ALA A 109 7.11 9.89 -4.82
N SER A 110 7.45 8.81 -5.52
CA SER A 110 6.82 8.43 -6.79
C SER A 110 5.32 8.18 -6.65
N PHE A 111 4.90 7.44 -5.62
CA PHE A 111 3.48 7.20 -5.37
C PHE A 111 2.75 8.51 -5.02
N ALA A 112 3.34 9.38 -4.21
CA ALA A 112 2.74 10.69 -3.89
C ALA A 112 2.62 11.60 -5.13
N ASP A 113 3.51 11.42 -6.10
CA ASP A 113 3.50 12.13 -7.37
C ASP A 113 2.41 11.63 -8.34
N TRP A 114 2.09 10.33 -8.29
CA TRP A 114 1.14 9.69 -9.20
C TRP A 114 -0.27 9.56 -8.64
N LEU A 115 -0.42 9.35 -7.32
CA LEU A 115 -1.70 9.15 -6.66
C LEU A 115 -2.28 10.47 -6.14
N ILE A 116 -3.60 10.48 -5.95
CA ILE A 116 -4.26 11.52 -5.18
C ILE A 116 -3.69 11.58 -3.75
N PRO A 117 -3.87 12.68 -2.99
CA PRO A 117 -3.45 12.74 -1.60
C PRO A 117 -4.07 11.61 -0.76
N LEU A 118 -3.22 10.77 -0.16
CA LEU A 118 -3.59 9.63 0.70
C LEU A 118 -2.86 9.71 2.03
N ARG A 119 -3.42 9.07 3.07
CA ARG A 119 -2.74 8.99 4.38
C ARG A 119 -1.54 8.06 4.25
N THR A 120 -0.35 8.64 4.09
CA THR A 120 0.87 7.89 3.80
C THR A 120 1.79 7.87 5.00
N ALA A 121 2.35 6.71 5.32
CA ALA A 121 3.37 6.54 6.35
C ALA A 121 4.65 5.93 5.77
N ARG A 122 5.79 6.20 6.43
CA ARG A 122 7.09 5.61 6.11
C ARG A 122 7.73 5.04 7.36
N PHE A 123 8.01 3.74 7.38
CA PHE A 123 8.69 3.08 8.50
C PHE A 123 10.14 2.80 8.13
N THR A 124 11.00 3.67 8.62
CA THR A 124 12.46 3.55 8.52
C THR A 124 13.05 3.48 9.93
N GLY A 125 14.31 3.05 10.07
CA GLY A 125 14.97 2.89 11.38
C GLY A 125 15.05 4.15 12.26
N THR A 126 14.69 5.32 11.72
CA THR A 126 14.67 6.62 12.41
C THR A 126 13.32 6.95 13.07
N VAL A 127 12.25 6.22 12.76
CA VAL A 127 10.90 6.49 13.31
C VAL A 127 10.71 5.68 14.59
N SER A 128 10.31 6.32 15.68
CA SER A 128 10.12 5.63 16.98
C SER A 128 8.94 4.66 16.95
N ARG A 129 8.99 3.63 17.80
CA ARG A 129 7.98 2.56 17.85
C ARG A 129 6.55 3.09 18.10
N PRO A 130 6.29 3.98 19.09
CA PRO A 130 4.93 4.49 19.33
C PRO A 130 4.37 5.27 18.14
N VAL A 131 5.23 6.01 17.43
CA VAL A 131 4.83 6.74 16.21
C VAL A 131 4.46 5.76 15.10
N ARG A 132 5.18 4.65 14.94
CA ARG A 132 4.85 3.63 13.94
C ARG A 132 3.51 2.97 14.24
N GLU A 133 3.26 2.53 15.47
CA GLU A 133 1.96 1.94 15.85
C GLU A 133 0.79 2.90 15.60
N GLY A 134 0.92 4.15 16.04
CA GLY A 134 -0.11 5.16 15.78
C GLY A 134 -0.32 5.43 14.28
N SER A 135 0.76 5.42 13.50
CA SER A 135 0.70 5.64 12.05
C SER A 135 0.12 4.44 11.30
N TRP A 136 0.42 3.21 11.74
CA TRP A 136 -0.14 1.98 11.18
C TRP A 136 -1.66 2.09 11.16
N ASN A 137 -2.25 2.41 12.31
CA ASN A 137 -3.69 2.58 12.49
C ASN A 137 -4.29 3.84 11.82
N ARG A 138 -3.55 4.58 10.99
CA ARG A 138 -4.07 5.81 10.35
C ARG A 138 -3.67 5.96 8.89
N CYS A 139 -2.90 5.01 8.32
CA CYS A 139 -2.43 5.11 6.95
C CYS A 139 -3.19 4.17 6.00
N ASP A 140 -3.26 4.61 4.75
CA ASP A 140 -3.80 3.89 3.59
C ASP A 140 -2.67 3.22 2.80
N LEU A 141 -1.50 3.86 2.86
CA LEU A 141 -0.31 3.48 2.12
C LEU A 141 0.90 3.56 3.04
N LEU A 142 1.61 2.44 3.18
CA LEU A 142 2.79 2.34 4.02
C LEU A 142 3.99 1.92 3.18
N PHE A 143 5.08 2.68 3.28
CA PHE A 143 6.38 2.30 2.73
C PHE A 143 7.33 1.92 3.86
N ALA A 144 8.00 0.79 3.78
CA ALA A 144 8.85 0.35 4.87
C ALA A 144 10.05 -0.47 4.42
N THR A 145 11.09 -0.49 5.26
CA THR A 145 12.09 -1.55 5.13
C THR A 145 11.55 -2.84 5.77
N PRO A 146 11.74 -3.99 5.13
CA PRO A 146 11.24 -5.28 5.57
C PRO A 146 11.59 -5.64 7.01
N GLU A 147 12.81 -5.31 7.46
CA GLU A 147 13.25 -5.63 8.82
C GLU A 147 12.40 -4.95 9.88
N ILE A 148 11.96 -3.71 9.63
CA ILE A 148 11.11 -2.97 10.57
C ILE A 148 9.75 -3.64 10.67
N VAL A 149 9.12 -3.94 9.53
CA VAL A 149 7.81 -4.59 9.50
C VAL A 149 7.87 -5.97 10.15
N ARG A 150 8.86 -6.81 9.80
CA ARG A 150 9.05 -8.12 10.42
C ARG A 150 9.20 -8.01 11.93
N ASN A 151 10.02 -7.07 12.41
CA ASN A 151 10.27 -6.94 13.85
C ASN A 151 9.03 -6.44 14.60
N ASP A 152 8.24 -5.54 14.02
CA ASP A 152 7.01 -5.04 14.62
C ASP A 152 5.91 -6.11 14.62
N LEU A 153 5.81 -6.89 13.55
CA LEU A 153 4.95 -8.07 13.45
C LEU A 153 5.33 -9.11 14.53
N LYS A 154 6.62 -9.47 14.63
CA LYS A 154 7.11 -10.42 15.65
C LYS A 154 6.83 -9.95 17.08
N ALA A 155 6.81 -8.63 17.30
CA ALA A 155 6.50 -8.03 18.58
C ALA A 155 5.00 -7.89 18.86
N GLY A 156 4.13 -8.33 17.95
CA GLY A 156 2.67 -8.25 18.12
C GLY A 156 2.12 -6.82 18.12
N ARG A 157 2.83 -5.85 17.52
CA ARG A 157 2.40 -4.44 17.51
C ARG A 157 1.20 -4.20 16.61
N TYR A 158 1.07 -5.02 15.58
CA TYR A 158 -0.03 -5.07 14.63
C TYR A 158 0.00 -6.41 13.88
N ASP A 159 -1.08 -6.71 13.16
CA ASP A 159 -1.23 -7.84 12.25
C ASP A 159 -1.33 -7.36 10.79
N LEU A 160 -1.59 -8.28 9.86
CA LEU A 160 -1.77 -7.97 8.43
C LEU A 160 -3.21 -8.14 7.95
N ALA A 161 -4.21 -8.21 8.85
CA ALA A 161 -5.59 -8.53 8.50
C ALA A 161 -6.25 -7.49 7.58
N ASP A 162 -5.93 -6.20 7.78
CA ASP A 162 -6.43 -5.08 6.97
C ASP A 162 -5.54 -4.72 5.77
N VAL A 163 -4.51 -5.53 5.48
CA VAL A 163 -3.63 -5.31 4.33
C VAL A 163 -4.20 -6.02 3.12
N GLY A 164 -4.51 -5.29 2.04
CA GLY A 164 -5.05 -5.86 0.81
C GLY A 164 -4.00 -6.12 -0.26
N LEU A 165 -2.82 -5.51 -0.13
CA LEU A 165 -1.70 -5.65 -1.06
C LEU A 165 -0.38 -5.49 -0.31
N ILE A 166 0.54 -6.42 -0.55
CA ILE A 166 1.96 -6.28 -0.21
C ILE A 166 2.79 -6.30 -1.49
N VAL A 167 3.55 -5.24 -1.71
CA VAL A 167 4.51 -5.14 -2.82
C VAL A 167 5.91 -5.42 -2.28
N PHE A 168 6.57 -6.42 -2.83
CA PHE A 168 7.94 -6.80 -2.49
C PHE A 168 8.91 -6.30 -3.58
N ASP A 169 9.50 -5.13 -3.38
CA ASP A 169 10.49 -4.58 -4.32
C ASP A 169 11.84 -5.29 -4.19
N GLU A 170 12.52 -5.48 -5.32
CA GLU A 170 13.79 -6.20 -5.46
C GLU A 170 13.82 -7.55 -4.69
N CYS A 171 12.74 -8.33 -4.83
CA CYS A 171 12.57 -9.62 -4.15
C CYS A 171 13.66 -10.64 -4.47
N HIS A 172 14.46 -10.44 -5.53
CA HIS A 172 15.63 -11.26 -5.84
C HIS A 172 16.75 -11.12 -4.80
N HIS A 173 16.78 -10.03 -4.02
CA HIS A 173 17.67 -9.91 -2.85
C HIS A 173 17.23 -10.78 -1.66
N ALA A 174 16.11 -11.49 -1.75
CA ALA A 174 15.57 -12.29 -0.65
C ALA A 174 16.43 -13.52 -0.29
N VAL A 175 17.40 -13.94 -1.11
CA VAL A 175 18.04 -15.27 -0.96
C VAL A 175 19.00 -15.40 0.27
N GLY A 176 19.30 -14.32 1.00
CA GLY A 176 20.32 -14.36 2.06
C GLY A 176 19.93 -13.83 3.46
N LYS A 177 18.92 -12.96 3.57
CA LYS A 177 18.48 -12.36 4.85
C LYS A 177 16.98 -12.09 4.80
N TYR A 178 16.21 -13.14 5.04
CA TYR A 178 14.79 -13.27 4.71
C TYR A 178 13.87 -12.50 5.65
N ALA A 179 13.84 -11.16 5.57
CA ALA A 179 12.74 -10.41 6.19
C ALA A 179 11.42 -10.54 5.41
N TYR A 180 11.48 -10.86 4.11
CA TYR A 180 10.31 -10.97 3.24
C TYR A 180 9.51 -12.25 3.52
N VAL A 181 10.19 -13.39 3.72
CA VAL A 181 9.52 -14.69 3.91
C VAL A 181 8.61 -14.71 5.14
N PRO A 182 9.05 -14.33 6.35
CA PRO A 182 8.16 -14.29 7.51
C PRO A 182 6.99 -13.32 7.35
N ILE A 183 7.17 -12.24 6.59
CA ILE A 183 6.08 -11.30 6.28
C ILE A 183 5.08 -11.96 5.33
N ALA A 184 5.56 -12.64 4.28
CA ALA A 184 4.72 -13.32 3.32
C ALA A 184 3.95 -14.49 3.95
N GLU A 185 4.62 -15.32 4.75
CA GLU A 185 3.98 -16.40 5.52
C GLU A 185 2.88 -15.85 6.43
N ARG A 186 3.17 -14.75 7.13
CA ARG A 186 2.20 -14.11 8.01
C ARG A 186 1.04 -13.47 7.25
N TYR A 187 1.29 -12.92 6.06
CA TYR A 187 0.24 -12.42 5.18
C TYR A 187 -0.67 -13.55 4.67
N LEU A 188 -0.10 -14.72 4.38
CA LEU A 188 -0.86 -15.90 4.01
C LEU A 188 -1.64 -16.50 5.18
N SER A 189 -1.22 -16.31 6.43
CA SER A 189 -1.99 -16.77 7.58
C SER A 189 -3.05 -15.75 8.05
N GLU A 190 -2.74 -14.46 8.03
CA GLU A 190 -3.54 -13.39 8.68
C GLU A 190 -4.30 -12.50 7.69
N GLY A 191 -3.84 -12.39 6.45
CA GLY A 191 -4.43 -11.49 5.46
C GLY A 191 -5.88 -11.85 5.10
N PRO A 192 -6.62 -10.96 4.44
CA PRO A 192 -8.05 -11.14 4.15
C PRO A 192 -8.39 -12.48 3.50
N ALA A 193 -9.51 -13.09 3.86
CA ALA A 193 -9.91 -14.40 3.34
C ALA A 193 -10.24 -14.38 1.83
N ASP A 194 -10.70 -13.24 1.32
CA ASP A 194 -10.97 -12.98 -0.11
C ASP A 194 -9.74 -12.46 -0.86
N ARG A 195 -8.55 -12.47 -0.24
CA ARG A 195 -7.31 -12.12 -0.93
C ARG A 195 -7.09 -13.10 -2.09
N ARG A 196 -6.72 -12.58 -3.24
CA ARG A 196 -6.43 -13.40 -4.42
C ARG A 196 -4.93 -13.69 -4.41
N ILE A 197 -4.58 -14.96 -4.15
CA ILE A 197 -3.20 -15.46 -4.20
C ILE A 197 -2.85 -15.73 -5.65
#